data_AF-A0AAU9J1B5-F1
#
_entry.id   AF-A0AAU9J1B5-F1
#
_cell.length_a   1.000
_cell.length_b   1.000
_cell.length_c   1.000
_cell.angle_alpha   90.00
_cell.angle_beta   90.00
_cell.angle_gamma   90.00
#
_symmetry.space_group_name_H-M   'P 1'
#
loop_
_entity.id
_entity.type
_entity.pdbx_description
1 polymer ?
#
loop_
_entity_poly.entity_id
_entity_poly.type
_entity_poly.pdbx_seq_one_letter_code
_entity_poly.pdbx_strand_id
1 'polypeptide(L)'
;MEECETPRVKRLPNFNSRSPRKYDALSQLPKLPKNRSVSPLLISKHIRDSSRELQTHVQNFQITCINCQELINVNSIESHSKECIKVTENVASIDSSSFLQQTTFKLEKLEKCLEDIIATRNLRPGDKNYLSVLIKFCNKIVKFDYNEFEACEAIVKNLENLLISHQGSSSLKIYADKLYSISKDMLEAIRELAIQKKKQEIDKMRFEVKLYKDQAEMLQNKINKRVPGLKIADISKPLKTVESEINLRNLNTPTTSNSATEEASPLLEEHSEENLSDKSDLQRYFYALCLGYKLKLSKNSESRYVSIQKLYSSAISSAVPAEKWKDWIAHELSSPEKWFGDKPKSSRRSRMRTETSRRAKDFEAIIEESSIDLY
;
A
#
# COMPACT_ATOMS: atom_id res chain seq x y z
N MET A 1 56.46 -7.88 -3.64
CA MET A 1 56.39 -6.43 -3.41
C MET A 1 55.04 -5.98 -3.94
N GLU A 2 54.02 -6.08 -3.10
CA GLU A 2 52.67 -5.58 -3.34
C GLU A 2 52.39 -4.59 -2.20
N GLU A 3 52.10 -3.35 -2.55
CA GLU A 3 51.81 -2.28 -1.60
C GLU A 3 50.34 -2.35 -1.17
N CYS A 4 50.12 -2.57 0.13
CA CYS A 4 48.80 -2.44 0.75
C CYS A 4 48.43 -0.96 0.92
N GLU A 5 47.43 -0.49 0.18
CA GLU A 5 46.79 0.80 0.43
C GLU A 5 45.92 0.75 1.70
N THR A 6 46.16 1.70 2.61
CA THR A 6 45.40 1.86 3.85
C THR A 6 44.22 2.82 3.67
N PRO A 7 43.07 2.59 4.32
CA PRO A 7 41.88 3.41 4.13
C PRO A 7 41.95 4.75 4.88
N ARG A 8 41.58 5.82 4.16
CA ARG A 8 41.46 7.20 4.67
C ARG A 8 40.43 7.30 5.82
N VAL A 9 40.93 7.62 7.00
CA VAL A 9 40.14 8.02 8.18
C VAL A 9 39.50 9.39 7.93
N LYS A 10 38.16 9.46 7.92
CA LYS A 10 37.40 10.73 7.90
C LYS A 10 37.51 11.40 9.27
N ARG A 11 38.11 12.59 9.32
CA ARG A 11 38.12 13.46 10.52
C ARG A 11 36.72 14.00 10.77
N LEU A 12 36.20 13.81 11.98
CA LEU A 12 34.98 14.45 12.47
C LEU A 12 35.19 15.96 12.68
N PRO A 13 34.17 16.79 12.47
CA PRO A 13 34.26 18.23 12.67
C PRO A 13 34.44 18.57 14.15
N ASN A 14 35.38 19.48 14.38
CA ASN A 14 35.81 19.97 15.69
C ASN A 14 34.72 20.86 16.30
N PHE A 15 34.03 20.38 17.35
CA PHE A 15 33.04 21.16 18.08
C PHE A 15 33.74 22.21 18.97
N ASN A 16 33.56 23.47 18.61
CA ASN A 16 34.15 24.62 19.29
C ASN A 16 33.38 24.90 20.60
N SER A 17 33.98 24.61 21.75
CA SER A 17 33.40 24.77 23.09
C SER A 17 33.48 26.22 23.59
N ARG A 18 32.82 27.16 22.90
CA ARG A 18 32.68 28.55 23.39
C ARG A 18 31.32 28.78 24.06
N SER A 19 31.39 28.85 25.40
CA SER A 19 30.53 29.58 26.35
C SER A 19 29.04 29.19 26.45
N PRO A 20 28.55 28.80 27.65
CA PRO A 20 27.13 28.63 27.90
C PRO A 20 26.48 30.02 27.99
N ARG A 21 25.76 30.43 26.94
CA ARG A 21 24.78 31.52 27.08
C ARG A 21 23.72 31.04 28.07
N LYS A 22 23.66 31.68 29.24
CA LYS A 22 22.55 31.57 30.18
C LYS A 22 21.29 32.04 29.47
N TYR A 23 20.52 31.11 28.93
CA TYR A 23 19.15 31.37 28.50
C TYR A 23 18.30 31.45 29.76
N ASP A 24 18.04 32.68 30.20
CA ASP A 24 17.02 32.95 31.21
C ASP A 24 15.65 32.85 30.53
N ALA A 25 15.19 31.61 30.33
CA ALA A 25 14.00 31.27 29.54
C ALA A 25 12.69 31.81 30.16
N LEU A 26 12.73 32.35 31.38
CA LEU A 26 11.56 32.88 32.08
C LEU A 26 11.34 34.38 31.85
N SER A 27 12.37 35.14 31.44
CA SER A 27 12.26 36.59 31.25
C SER A 27 11.79 37.02 29.86
N GLN A 28 11.67 36.09 28.91
CA GLN A 28 11.18 36.35 27.54
C GLN A 28 9.77 35.79 27.26
N LEU A 29 9.05 35.32 28.27
CA LEU A 29 7.65 34.94 28.08
C LEU A 29 6.82 36.20 27.74
N PRO A 30 5.97 36.16 26.70
CA PRO A 30 5.12 37.28 26.35
C PRO A 30 4.25 37.67 27.55
N LYS A 31 4.34 38.93 27.96
CA LYS A 31 3.54 39.48 29.06
C LYS A 31 2.07 39.19 28.78
N LEU A 32 1.42 38.45 29.68
CA LEU A 32 -0.01 38.15 29.59
C LEU A 32 -0.78 39.47 29.41
N PRO A 33 -1.73 39.53 28.46
CA PRO A 33 -2.52 40.73 28.23
C PRO A 33 -3.21 41.14 29.52
N LYS A 34 -3.02 42.40 29.93
CA LYS A 34 -3.60 42.98 31.15
C LYS A 34 -5.10 42.74 31.14
N ASN A 35 -5.55 41.91 32.09
CA ASN A 35 -6.92 41.56 32.47
C ASN A 35 -8.01 42.41 31.80
N ARG A 36 -8.58 41.90 30.71
CA ARG A 36 -10.01 42.14 30.45
C ARG A 36 -10.76 41.36 31.51
N SER A 37 -11.46 42.05 32.40
CA SER A 37 -12.37 41.44 33.37
C SER A 37 -13.46 40.68 32.63
N VAL A 38 -13.22 39.39 32.38
CA VAL A 38 -14.24 38.49 31.86
C VAL A 38 -15.26 38.29 32.97
N SER A 39 -16.51 38.66 32.70
CA SER A 39 -17.61 38.57 33.66
C SER A 39 -17.70 37.15 34.26
N PRO A 40 -17.72 36.99 35.60
CA PRO A 40 -17.76 35.68 36.27
C PRO A 40 -18.88 34.75 35.78
N LEU A 41 -19.97 35.33 35.27
CA LEU A 41 -21.11 34.60 34.70
C LEU A 41 -20.79 33.88 33.37
N LEU A 42 -19.88 34.41 32.54
CA LEU A 42 -19.47 33.76 31.29
C LEU A 42 -18.54 32.57 31.55
N ILE A 43 -17.68 32.68 32.57
CA ILE A 43 -16.79 31.59 33.00
C ILE A 43 -17.62 30.42 33.57
N SER A 44 -18.64 30.70 34.39
CA SER A 44 -19.52 29.65 34.95
C SER A 44 -20.32 28.89 33.88
N LYS A 45 -20.75 29.58 32.81
CA LYS A 45 -21.45 28.95 31.69
C LYS A 45 -20.49 28.07 30.88
N HIS A 46 -19.30 28.58 30.55
CA HIS A 46 -18.30 27.82 29.80
C HIS A 46 -17.79 26.58 30.56
N ILE A 47 -17.63 26.65 31.89
CA ILE A 47 -17.24 25.48 32.70
C ILE A 47 -18.36 24.44 32.74
N ARG A 48 -19.63 24.87 32.81
CA ARG A 48 -20.78 23.94 32.76
C ARG A 48 -20.95 23.28 31.39
N ASP A 49 -20.78 24.04 30.31
CA ASP A 49 -20.87 23.52 28.95
C ASP A 49 -19.71 22.56 28.65
N SER A 50 -18.47 22.90 29.05
CA SER A 50 -17.32 21.98 28.94
C SER A 50 -17.46 20.74 29.83
N SER A 51 -18.08 20.83 31.02
CA SER A 51 -18.33 19.65 31.87
C SER A 51 -19.38 18.73 31.28
N ARG A 52 -20.41 19.27 30.61
CA ARG A 52 -21.40 18.47 29.88
C ARG A 52 -20.80 17.78 28.66
N GLU A 53 -19.93 18.46 27.92
CA GLU A 53 -19.20 17.85 26.80
C GLU A 53 -18.25 16.74 27.27
N LEU A 54 -17.52 16.92 28.38
CA LEU A 54 -16.69 15.85 28.94
C LEU A 54 -17.52 14.65 29.40
N GLN A 55 -18.69 14.86 30.01
CA GLN A 55 -19.57 13.76 30.44
C GLN A 55 -20.14 12.98 29.26
N THR A 56 -20.51 13.63 28.15
CA THR A 56 -20.97 12.90 26.95
C THR A 56 -19.83 12.18 26.23
N HIS A 57 -18.59 12.67 26.31
CA HIS A 57 -17.44 11.99 25.70
C HIS A 57 -17.01 10.71 26.44
N VAL A 58 -17.10 10.67 27.77
CA VAL A 58 -16.74 9.47 28.56
C VAL A 58 -17.75 8.34 28.37
N GLN A 59 -19.03 8.65 28.11
CA GLN A 59 -20.10 7.66 27.94
C GLN A 59 -20.00 6.82 26.64
N ASN A 60 -19.07 7.15 25.76
CA ASN A 60 -18.98 6.60 24.41
C ASN A 60 -17.87 5.56 24.22
N PHE A 61 -17.12 5.27 25.28
CA PHE A 61 -16.01 4.35 25.23
C PHE A 61 -16.48 2.89 25.37
N GLN A 62 -15.93 2.01 24.54
CA GLN A 62 -16.18 0.58 24.60
C GLN A 62 -14.88 -0.19 24.83
N ILE A 63 -14.95 -1.17 25.72
CA ILE A 63 -13.81 -2.01 26.13
C ILE A 63 -14.09 -3.44 25.69
N THR A 64 -13.07 -4.12 25.16
CA THR A 64 -13.18 -5.53 24.78
C THR A 64 -13.24 -6.40 26.04
N CYS A 65 -14.27 -7.24 26.16
CA CYS A 65 -14.34 -8.27 27.18
C CYS A 65 -13.30 -9.36 26.93
N ILE A 66 -12.57 -9.82 27.94
CA ILE A 66 -11.62 -10.92 27.76
C ILE A 66 -12.32 -12.27 27.53
N ASN A 67 -13.51 -12.46 28.10
CA ASN A 67 -14.22 -13.73 28.10
C ASN A 67 -15.05 -13.98 26.83
N CYS A 68 -15.73 -12.95 26.33
CA CYS A 68 -16.57 -13.07 25.14
C CYS A 68 -16.07 -12.27 23.93
N GLN A 69 -14.99 -11.48 24.11
CA GLN A 69 -14.42 -10.57 23.10
C GLN A 69 -15.40 -9.53 22.53
N GLU A 70 -16.53 -9.29 23.22
CA GLU A 70 -17.48 -8.24 22.83
C GLU A 70 -17.03 -6.86 23.32
N LEU A 71 -17.44 -5.82 22.58
CA LEU A 71 -17.15 -4.42 22.88
C LEU A 71 -18.22 -3.83 23.82
N ILE A 72 -17.95 -3.87 25.12
CA ILE A 72 -18.87 -3.46 26.18
C ILE A 72 -18.76 -1.95 26.41
N ASN A 73 -19.88 -1.23 26.48
CA ASN A 73 -19.87 0.17 26.90
C ASN A 73 -19.36 0.29 28.35
N VAL A 74 -18.56 1.31 28.66
CA VAL A 74 -18.05 1.55 30.02
C VAL A 74 -19.17 1.55 31.07
N ASN A 75 -20.34 2.08 30.75
CA ASN A 75 -21.48 2.14 31.67
C ASN A 75 -22.12 0.77 31.95
N SER A 76 -21.92 -0.23 31.07
CA SER A 76 -22.48 -1.58 31.20
C SER A 76 -21.43 -2.62 31.63
N ILE A 77 -20.22 -2.21 32.02
CA ILE A 77 -19.17 -3.14 32.46
C ILE A 77 -19.60 -3.89 33.73
N GLU A 78 -20.24 -3.20 34.69
CA GLU A 78 -20.64 -3.83 35.95
C GLU A 78 -21.74 -4.88 35.75
N SER A 79 -22.73 -4.61 34.89
CA SER A 79 -23.77 -5.58 34.56
C SER A 79 -23.20 -6.73 33.74
N HIS A 80 -22.39 -6.44 32.72
CA HIS A 80 -21.80 -7.47 31.88
C HIS A 80 -20.84 -8.39 32.64
N SER A 81 -20.04 -7.86 33.57
CA SER A 81 -19.08 -8.67 34.34
C SER A 81 -19.77 -9.66 35.29
N LYS A 82 -21.01 -9.39 35.72
CA LYS A 82 -21.83 -10.34 36.50
C LYS A 82 -22.33 -11.51 35.66
N GLU A 83 -22.51 -11.31 34.35
CA GLU A 83 -23.02 -12.33 33.43
C GLU A 83 -21.88 -13.09 32.72
N CYS A 84 -20.84 -12.37 32.28
CA CYS A 84 -19.74 -12.90 31.49
C CYS A 84 -18.56 -13.32 32.37
N ILE A 85 -18.76 -14.37 33.17
CA ILE A 85 -17.76 -14.88 34.12
C ILE A 85 -16.82 -15.91 33.47
N LYS A 86 -17.28 -16.61 32.44
CA LYS A 86 -16.55 -17.70 31.76
C LYS A 86 -16.32 -17.36 30.29
N VAL A 87 -15.20 -17.84 29.75
CA VAL A 87 -14.91 -17.77 28.32
C VAL A 87 -16.02 -18.48 27.55
N THR A 88 -16.58 -17.82 26.53
CA THR A 88 -17.63 -18.42 25.71
C THR A 88 -17.05 -19.49 24.80
N GLU A 89 -17.83 -20.52 24.47
CA GLU A 89 -17.38 -21.63 23.60
C GLU A 89 -16.88 -21.13 22.24
N ASN A 90 -17.54 -20.09 21.70
CA ASN A 90 -17.10 -19.42 20.48
C ASN A 90 -15.67 -18.88 20.62
N VAL A 91 -15.38 -18.13 21.68
CA VAL A 91 -14.03 -17.57 21.90
C VAL A 91 -13.00 -18.68 22.11
N ALA A 92 -13.33 -19.72 22.89
CA ALA A 92 -12.43 -20.85 23.09
C ALA A 92 -12.10 -21.59 21.77
N SER A 93 -13.09 -21.75 20.89
CA SER A 93 -12.89 -22.35 19.56
C SER A 93 -12.00 -21.47 18.67
N ILE A 94 -12.16 -20.15 18.75
CA ILE A 94 -11.39 -19.19 17.96
C ILE A 94 -9.96 -19.05 18.47
N ASP A 95 -9.73 -19.08 19.78
CA ASP A 95 -8.38 -19.03 20.35
C ASP A 95 -7.53 -20.24 19.94
N SER A 96 -8.17 -21.37 19.66
CA SER A 96 -7.52 -22.58 19.11
C SER A 96 -7.40 -22.58 17.58
N SER A 97 -8.02 -21.61 16.92
CA SER A 97 -8.08 -21.50 15.46
C SER A 97 -6.85 -20.80 14.88
N SER A 98 -6.76 -20.73 13.55
CA SER A 98 -5.65 -20.05 12.88
C SER A 98 -5.60 -18.56 13.24
N PHE A 99 -4.40 -17.97 13.24
CA PHE A 99 -4.22 -16.56 13.53
C PHE A 99 -5.04 -15.63 12.60
N LEU A 100 -5.25 -16.06 11.35
CA LEU A 100 -6.14 -15.39 10.40
C LEU A 100 -7.58 -15.35 10.91
N GLN A 101 -8.13 -16.50 11.32
CA GLN A 101 -9.49 -16.62 11.87
C GLN A 101 -9.67 -15.78 13.14
N GLN A 102 -8.67 -15.77 14.03
CA GLN A 102 -8.67 -14.91 15.22
C GLN A 102 -8.77 -13.43 14.86
N THR A 103 -8.06 -13.01 13.81
CA THR A 103 -8.04 -11.61 13.38
C THR A 103 -9.32 -11.22 12.66
N THR A 104 -9.84 -12.10 11.79
CA THR A 104 -11.16 -11.93 11.15
C THR A 104 -12.26 -11.78 12.18
N PHE A 105 -12.29 -12.64 13.20
CA PHE A 105 -13.28 -12.55 14.28
C PHE A 105 -13.25 -11.21 15.02
N LYS A 106 -12.05 -10.69 15.30
CA LYS A 106 -11.88 -9.36 15.92
C LYS A 106 -12.35 -8.23 15.01
N LEU A 107 -12.14 -8.33 13.69
CA LEU A 107 -12.65 -7.37 12.71
C LEU A 107 -14.16 -7.36 12.66
N GLU A 108 -14.81 -8.52 12.57
CA GLU A 108 -16.27 -8.64 12.52
C GLU A 108 -16.92 -8.06 13.79
N LYS A 109 -16.34 -8.33 14.97
CA LYS A 109 -16.80 -7.74 16.24
C LYS A 109 -16.62 -6.22 16.28
N LEU A 110 -15.52 -5.71 15.72
CA LEU A 110 -15.30 -4.27 15.62
C LEU A 110 -16.28 -3.63 14.64
N GLU A 111 -16.49 -4.23 13.47
CA GLU A 111 -17.43 -3.75 12.46
C GLU A 111 -18.84 -3.61 13.02
N LYS A 112 -19.37 -4.67 13.61
CA LYS A 112 -20.70 -4.66 14.24
C LYS A 112 -20.81 -3.58 15.31
N CYS A 113 -19.76 -3.41 16.12
CA CYS A 113 -19.72 -2.33 17.11
C CYS A 113 -19.79 -0.95 16.47
N LEU A 114 -19.11 -0.71 15.35
CA LEU A 114 -19.16 0.57 14.64
C LEU A 114 -20.56 0.82 14.04
N GLU A 115 -21.20 -0.21 13.50
CA GLU A 115 -22.58 -0.15 12.99
C GLU A 115 -23.56 0.22 14.12
N ASP A 116 -23.46 -0.44 15.27
CA ASP A 116 -24.28 -0.15 16.45
C ASP A 116 -24.08 1.29 16.93
N ILE A 117 -22.85 1.80 16.92
CA ILE A 117 -22.55 3.20 17.27
C ILE A 117 -23.24 4.17 16.30
N ILE A 118 -23.19 3.90 14.99
CA ILE A 118 -23.86 4.75 14.00
C ILE A 118 -25.39 4.72 14.18
N ALA A 119 -25.96 3.55 14.48
CA ALA A 119 -27.41 3.36 14.59
C ALA A 119 -28.00 3.97 15.87
N THR A 120 -27.28 3.88 17.00
CA THR A 120 -27.82 4.22 18.32
C THR A 120 -27.56 5.65 18.76
N ARG A 121 -26.57 6.35 18.17
CA ARG A 121 -26.06 7.61 18.72
C ARG A 121 -26.36 8.82 17.83
N ASN A 122 -26.68 9.94 18.49
CA ASN A 122 -26.74 11.26 17.88
C ASN A 122 -25.31 11.79 17.66
N LEU A 123 -24.68 11.32 16.59
CA LEU A 123 -23.33 11.72 16.20
C LEU A 123 -23.34 13.00 15.38
N ARG A 124 -22.25 13.78 15.45
CA ARG A 124 -22.03 14.88 14.51
C ARG A 124 -21.89 14.32 13.09
N PRO A 125 -22.33 15.03 12.04
CA PRO A 125 -22.24 14.55 10.67
C PRO A 125 -20.83 14.12 10.25
N GLY A 126 -19.79 14.88 10.66
CA GLY A 126 -18.40 14.52 10.41
C GLY A 126 -17.99 13.20 11.09
N ASP A 127 -18.40 13.00 12.35
CA ASP A 127 -18.10 11.77 13.09
C ASP A 127 -18.81 10.55 12.46
N LYS A 128 -20.05 10.73 11.99
CA LYS A 128 -20.80 9.70 11.25
C LYS A 128 -20.10 9.31 9.95
N ASN A 129 -19.62 10.29 9.19
CA ASN A 129 -18.85 10.02 7.96
C ASN A 129 -17.55 9.25 8.23
N TYR A 130 -16.83 9.61 9.30
CA TYR A 130 -15.63 8.87 9.72
C TYR A 130 -15.93 7.42 10.05
N LEU A 131 -16.98 7.13 10.83
CA LEU A 131 -17.38 5.75 11.14
C LEU A 131 -17.77 4.97 9.89
N SER A 132 -18.51 5.58 8.97
CA SER A 132 -18.86 4.94 7.69
C SER A 132 -17.62 4.55 6.88
N VAL A 133 -16.56 5.37 6.91
CA VAL A 133 -15.28 5.03 6.28
C VAL A 133 -14.60 3.85 6.99
N LEU A 134 -14.58 3.83 8.32
CA LEU A 134 -14.01 2.72 9.08
C LEU A 134 -14.76 1.40 8.83
N ILE A 135 -16.09 1.42 8.77
CA ILE A 135 -16.92 0.24 8.44
C ILE A 135 -16.62 -0.26 7.04
N LYS A 136 -16.48 0.65 6.06
CA LYS A 136 -16.07 0.27 4.70
C LYS A 136 -14.70 -0.39 4.68
N PHE A 137 -13.75 0.07 5.49
CA PHE A 137 -12.46 -0.59 5.62
C PHE A 137 -12.57 -1.97 6.29
N CYS A 138 -13.34 -2.12 7.37
CA CYS A 138 -13.59 -3.44 7.99
C CYS A 138 -14.13 -4.43 6.96
N ASN A 139 -15.20 -4.05 6.26
CA ASN A 139 -15.84 -4.86 5.22
C ASN A 139 -14.89 -5.31 4.12
N LYS A 140 -14.03 -4.39 3.65
CA LYS A 140 -13.03 -4.72 2.62
C LYS A 140 -11.99 -5.70 3.16
N ILE A 141 -11.54 -5.53 4.40
CA ILE A 141 -10.52 -6.40 4.99
C ILE A 141 -11.06 -7.81 5.24
N VAL A 142 -12.29 -7.91 5.77
CA VAL A 142 -12.95 -9.21 6.04
C VAL A 142 -13.16 -10.01 4.76
N LYS A 143 -13.41 -9.32 3.63
CA LYS A 143 -13.69 -9.96 2.34
C LYS A 143 -12.45 -10.28 1.50
N PHE A 144 -11.24 -9.98 1.97
CA PHE A 144 -10.04 -10.25 1.19
C PHE A 144 -9.79 -11.74 1.01
N ASP A 145 -9.47 -12.12 -0.22
CA ASP A 145 -8.81 -13.39 -0.50
C ASP A 145 -7.33 -13.32 -0.09
N TYR A 146 -6.73 -14.45 0.26
CA TYR A 146 -5.33 -14.55 0.67
C TYR A 146 -4.35 -14.15 -0.45
N ASN A 147 -4.81 -14.07 -1.69
CA ASN A 147 -4.03 -13.59 -2.82
C ASN A 147 -3.98 -12.05 -2.92
N GLU A 148 -4.84 -11.32 -2.19
CA GLU A 148 -4.99 -9.86 -2.28
C GLU A 148 -4.13 -9.10 -1.25
N PHE A 149 -2.89 -9.55 -1.05
CA PHE A 149 -1.95 -8.95 -0.11
C PHE A 149 -1.76 -7.42 -0.32
N GLU A 150 -1.63 -7.00 -1.57
CA GLU A 150 -1.43 -5.59 -1.93
C GLU A 150 -2.62 -4.71 -1.55
N ALA A 151 -3.84 -5.25 -1.64
CA ALA A 151 -5.05 -4.54 -1.29
C ALA A 151 -5.16 -4.33 0.22
N CYS A 152 -4.81 -5.34 1.02
CA CYS A 152 -4.72 -5.21 2.47
C CYS A 152 -3.65 -4.18 2.89
N GLU A 153 -2.48 -4.20 2.24
CA GLU A 153 -1.41 -3.22 2.50
C GLU A 153 -1.87 -1.78 2.19
N ALA A 154 -2.61 -1.59 1.08
CA ALA A 154 -3.17 -0.29 0.72
C ALA A 154 -4.16 0.22 1.76
N ILE A 155 -5.01 -0.64 2.32
CA ILE A 155 -5.94 -0.24 3.40
C ILE A 155 -5.18 0.14 4.67
N VAL A 156 -4.16 -0.62 5.07
CA VAL A 156 -3.34 -0.29 6.25
C VAL A 156 -2.67 1.08 6.08
N LYS A 157 -2.13 1.38 4.89
CA LYS A 157 -1.56 2.71 4.58
C LYS A 157 -2.61 3.82 4.62
N ASN A 158 -3.81 3.56 4.11
CA ASN A 158 -4.92 4.52 4.17
C ASN A 158 -5.36 4.80 5.61
N LEU A 159 -5.42 3.77 6.46
CA LEU A 159 -5.71 3.92 7.89
C LEU A 159 -4.62 4.73 8.60
N GLU A 160 -3.35 4.48 8.31
CA GLU A 160 -2.24 5.27 8.85
C GLU A 160 -2.36 6.76 8.49
N ASN A 161 -2.65 7.06 7.23
CA ASN A 161 -2.88 8.44 6.78
C ASN A 161 -4.11 9.08 7.45
N LEU A 162 -5.17 8.29 7.66
CA LEU A 162 -6.38 8.73 8.36
C LEU A 162 -6.08 9.06 9.83
N LEU A 163 -5.23 8.27 10.49
CA LEU A 163 -4.80 8.52 11.87
C LEU A 163 -3.95 9.80 12.00
N ILE A 164 -3.08 10.08 11.03
CA ILE A 164 -2.26 11.30 11.00
C ILE A 164 -3.13 12.54 10.78
N SER A 165 -4.11 12.44 9.89
CA SER A 165 -4.99 13.55 9.49
C SER A 165 -6.29 13.65 10.31
N HIS A 166 -6.45 12.84 11.35
CA HIS A 166 -7.68 12.70 12.10
C HIS A 166 -8.19 14.02 12.69
N GLN A 167 -9.39 14.44 12.27
CA GLN A 167 -10.10 15.63 12.79
C GLN A 167 -11.36 15.28 13.60
N GLY A 168 -11.63 13.99 13.82
CA GLY A 168 -12.81 13.51 14.54
C GLY A 168 -12.72 13.66 16.06
N SER A 169 -13.75 13.19 16.76
CA SER A 169 -13.71 13.06 18.22
C SER A 169 -12.64 12.06 18.71
N SER A 170 -12.09 12.26 19.91
CA SER A 170 -11.07 11.36 20.48
C SER A 170 -11.55 9.91 20.60
N SER A 171 -12.84 9.68 20.80
CA SER A 171 -13.44 8.34 20.79
C SER A 171 -13.29 7.65 19.44
N LEU A 172 -13.46 8.37 18.33
CA LEU A 172 -13.28 7.80 16.99
C LEU A 172 -11.84 7.41 16.72
N LYS A 173 -10.89 8.23 17.20
CA LYS A 173 -9.48 7.93 17.06
C LYS A 173 -9.14 6.56 17.65
N ILE A 174 -9.75 6.20 18.79
CA ILE A 174 -9.47 4.92 19.45
C ILE A 174 -10.00 3.74 18.62
N TYR A 175 -11.17 3.89 17.99
CA TYR A 175 -11.67 2.86 17.05
C TYR A 175 -10.80 2.77 15.79
N ALA A 176 -10.32 3.89 15.27
CA ALA A 176 -9.40 3.90 14.13
C ALA A 176 -8.05 3.26 14.48
N ASP A 177 -7.49 3.56 15.66
CA ASP A 177 -6.25 2.96 16.18
C ASP A 177 -6.43 1.44 16.35
N LYS A 178 -7.59 1.01 16.89
CA LYS A 178 -7.93 -0.40 17.04
C LYS A 178 -8.05 -1.11 15.69
N LEU A 179 -8.77 -0.51 14.72
CA LEU A 179 -8.89 -1.05 13.37
C LEU A 179 -7.52 -1.16 12.71
N TYR A 180 -6.69 -0.13 12.80
CA TYR A 180 -5.32 -0.14 12.29
C TYR A 180 -4.47 -1.26 12.88
N SER A 181 -4.50 -1.46 14.20
CA SER A 181 -3.80 -2.56 14.86
C SER A 181 -4.25 -3.92 14.33
N ILE A 182 -5.56 -4.16 14.29
CA ILE A 182 -6.10 -5.44 13.81
C ILE A 182 -5.79 -5.66 12.32
N SER A 183 -5.79 -4.59 11.52
CA SER A 183 -5.49 -4.64 10.09
C SER A 183 -4.02 -4.96 9.82
N LYS A 184 -3.11 -4.48 10.69
CA LYS A 184 -1.70 -4.87 10.66
C LYS A 184 -1.50 -6.34 11.02
N ASP A 185 -2.20 -6.82 12.04
CA ASP A 185 -2.16 -8.24 12.42
C ASP A 185 -2.67 -9.11 11.26
N MET A 186 -3.73 -8.68 10.58
CA MET A 186 -4.30 -9.38 9.40
C MET A 186 -3.29 -9.43 8.25
N LEU A 187 -2.62 -8.30 7.97
CA LEU A 187 -1.61 -8.21 6.93
C LEU A 187 -0.45 -9.19 7.19
N GLU A 188 -0.02 -9.30 8.45
CA GLU A 188 1.05 -10.21 8.84
C GLU A 188 0.61 -11.68 8.77
N ALA A 189 -0.64 -11.98 9.16
CA ALA A 189 -1.23 -13.31 9.00
C ALA A 189 -1.23 -13.76 7.52
N ILE A 190 -1.64 -12.88 6.61
CA ILE A 190 -1.66 -13.15 5.16
C ILE A 190 -0.22 -13.40 4.64
N ARG A 191 0.76 -12.59 5.06
CA ARG A 191 2.16 -12.78 4.68
C ARG A 191 2.69 -14.14 5.12
N GLU A 192 2.44 -14.52 6.37
CA GLU A 192 2.93 -15.78 6.92
C GLU A 192 2.32 -16.98 6.15
N LEU A 193 1.03 -16.93 5.81
CA LEU A 193 0.37 -17.94 4.99
C LEU A 193 1.00 -18.04 3.58
N ALA A 194 1.28 -16.90 2.94
CA ALA A 194 1.94 -16.87 1.64
C ALA A 194 3.34 -17.49 1.71
N ILE A 195 4.10 -17.17 2.77
CA ILE A 195 5.43 -17.75 3.03
C ILE A 195 5.34 -19.26 3.25
N GLN A 196 4.37 -19.75 4.03
CA GLN A 196 4.17 -21.18 4.27
C GLN A 196 3.83 -21.94 3.00
N LYS A 197 2.97 -21.39 2.15
CA LYS A 197 2.64 -21.97 0.84
C LYS A 197 3.89 -22.11 -0.04
N LYS A 198 4.74 -21.08 -0.09
CA LYS A 198 6.01 -21.12 -0.84
C LYS A 198 7.03 -22.10 -0.24
N LYS A 199 7.08 -22.24 1.09
CA LYS A 199 7.92 -23.27 1.74
C LYS A 199 7.50 -24.68 1.32
N GLN A 200 6.21 -24.98 1.32
CA GLN A 200 5.68 -26.28 0.87
C GLN A 200 6.01 -26.57 -0.60
N GLU A 201 5.88 -25.56 -1.47
CA GLU A 201 6.25 -25.66 -2.89
C GLU A 201 7.75 -25.96 -3.07
N ILE A 202 8.61 -25.27 -2.32
CA ILE A 202 10.07 -25.51 -2.30
C ILE A 202 10.38 -26.93 -1.82
N ASP A 203 9.72 -27.42 -0.78
CA ASP A 203 9.97 -28.77 -0.25
C ASP A 203 9.51 -29.86 -1.22
N LYS A 204 8.41 -29.63 -1.96
CA LYS A 204 8.00 -30.50 -3.07
C LYS A 204 9.06 -30.55 -4.18
N MET A 205 9.55 -29.38 -4.63
CA MET A 205 10.62 -29.31 -5.63
C MET A 205 11.91 -29.98 -5.13
N ARG A 206 12.27 -29.82 -3.86
CA ARG A 206 13.43 -30.49 -3.26
C ARG A 206 13.29 -32.00 -3.28
N PHE A 207 12.10 -32.51 -3.00
CA PHE A 207 11.81 -33.93 -3.08
C PHE A 207 11.95 -34.45 -4.52
N GLU A 208 11.41 -33.73 -5.51
CA GLU A 208 11.53 -34.09 -6.93
C GLU A 208 12.99 -34.06 -7.41
N VAL A 209 13.76 -33.02 -7.06
CA VAL A 209 15.19 -32.93 -7.39
C VAL A 209 15.96 -34.09 -6.77
N LYS A 210 15.63 -34.49 -5.53
CA LYS A 210 16.26 -35.65 -4.88
C LYS A 210 15.94 -36.94 -5.63
N LEU A 211 14.68 -37.15 -6.02
CA LEU A 211 14.27 -38.31 -6.81
C LEU A 211 15.04 -38.40 -8.13
N TYR A 212 15.14 -37.30 -8.88
CA TYR A 212 15.90 -37.27 -10.14
C TYR A 212 17.39 -37.48 -9.95
N LYS A 213 17.96 -36.96 -8.85
CA LYS A 213 19.35 -37.19 -8.50
C LYS A 213 19.63 -38.67 -8.22
N ASP A 214 18.76 -39.33 -7.44
CA ASP A 214 18.88 -40.75 -7.14
C ASP A 214 18.73 -41.61 -8.41
N GLN A 215 17.81 -41.23 -9.32
CA GLN A 215 17.66 -41.88 -10.63
C GLN A 215 18.91 -41.73 -11.51
N ALA A 216 19.47 -40.52 -11.57
CA ALA A 216 20.69 -40.24 -12.32
C ALA A 216 21.88 -41.05 -11.78
N GLU A 217 22.02 -41.14 -10.46
CA GLU A 217 23.06 -41.94 -9.80
C GLU A 217 22.91 -43.44 -10.11
N MET A 218 21.69 -43.97 -10.08
CA MET A 218 21.42 -45.36 -10.48
C MET A 218 21.80 -45.63 -11.94
N LEU A 219 21.47 -44.71 -12.86
CA LEU A 219 21.83 -44.82 -14.27
C LEU A 219 23.35 -44.74 -14.47
N GLN A 220 24.02 -43.81 -13.80
CA GLN A 220 25.48 -43.68 -13.82
C GLN A 220 26.16 -44.95 -13.31
N ASN A 221 25.66 -45.52 -12.21
CA ASN A 221 26.16 -46.79 -11.67
C ASN A 221 25.95 -47.97 -12.64
N LYS A 222 24.82 -48.00 -13.39
CA LYS A 222 24.59 -49.01 -14.43
C LYS A 222 25.55 -48.86 -15.62
N ILE A 223 25.84 -47.63 -16.04
CA ILE A 223 26.80 -47.33 -17.12
C ILE A 223 28.21 -47.76 -16.70
N ASN A 224 28.66 -47.37 -15.50
CA ASN A 224 29.98 -47.71 -14.97
C ASN A 224 30.21 -49.23 -14.87
N LYS A 225 29.16 -50.01 -14.59
CA LYS A 225 29.24 -51.47 -14.57
C LYS A 225 29.36 -52.10 -15.97
N ARG A 226 28.75 -51.49 -17.00
CA ARG A 226 28.77 -52.03 -18.38
C ARG A 226 30.05 -51.70 -19.14
N VAL A 227 30.67 -50.56 -18.86
CA VAL A 227 31.90 -50.13 -19.55
C VAL A 227 33.00 -49.82 -18.52
N PRO A 228 33.65 -50.85 -17.96
CA PRO A 228 34.76 -50.65 -17.03
C PRO A 228 35.92 -49.95 -17.77
N GLY A 229 36.17 -48.68 -17.42
CA GLY A 229 37.27 -47.87 -17.97
C GLY A 229 36.87 -46.55 -18.62
N LEU A 230 35.58 -46.32 -18.92
CA LEU A 230 35.12 -45.04 -19.45
C LEU A 230 34.92 -44.04 -18.30
N LYS A 231 35.90 -43.17 -18.05
CA LYS A 231 35.73 -42.06 -17.10
C LYS A 231 34.83 -40.99 -17.73
N ILE A 232 33.62 -40.81 -17.19
CA ILE A 232 32.66 -39.79 -17.64
C ILE A 232 33.25 -38.36 -17.65
N ALA A 233 34.28 -38.10 -16.84
CA ALA A 233 35.05 -36.86 -16.88
C ALA A 233 35.60 -36.52 -18.28
N ASP A 234 35.90 -37.52 -19.12
CA ASP A 234 36.44 -37.30 -20.47
C ASP A 234 35.33 -36.93 -21.49
N ILE A 235 34.07 -37.29 -21.23
CA ILE A 235 32.91 -36.92 -22.07
C ILE A 235 32.34 -35.54 -21.65
N SER A 236 32.64 -35.05 -20.44
CA SER A 236 32.22 -33.71 -19.99
C SER A 236 33.07 -32.56 -20.56
N LYS A 237 34.23 -32.85 -21.18
CA LYS A 237 35.07 -31.84 -21.84
C LYS A 237 34.45 -31.21 -23.11
N PRO A 238 33.75 -31.93 -23.99
CA PRO A 238 33.13 -31.31 -25.18
C PRO A 238 31.92 -30.41 -24.91
N LEU A 239 31.22 -30.51 -23.76
CA LEU A 239 30.01 -29.70 -23.55
C LEU A 239 30.32 -28.20 -23.36
N LYS A 240 31.47 -27.87 -22.78
CA LYS A 240 31.94 -26.47 -22.67
C LYS A 240 32.32 -25.85 -24.02
N THR A 241 32.56 -26.67 -25.05
CA THR A 241 32.85 -26.18 -26.41
C THR A 241 31.57 -25.94 -27.22
N VAL A 242 30.46 -26.59 -26.85
CA VAL A 242 29.15 -26.40 -27.52
C VAL A 242 28.40 -25.17 -26.96
N GLU A 243 28.55 -24.83 -25.67
CA GLU A 243 28.01 -23.57 -25.13
C GLU A 243 28.65 -22.31 -25.77
N SER A 244 29.86 -22.42 -26.31
CA SER A 244 30.51 -21.32 -27.05
C SER A 244 30.04 -21.15 -28.51
N GLU A 245 29.31 -22.11 -29.09
CA GLU A 245 28.86 -22.01 -30.50
C GLU A 245 27.39 -21.59 -30.64
N ILE A 246 26.59 -21.66 -29.58
CA ILE A 246 25.16 -21.28 -29.61
C ILE A 246 24.97 -19.75 -29.48
N ASN A 247 26.00 -18.99 -29.08
CA ASN A 247 25.92 -17.53 -28.93
C ASN A 247 26.23 -16.71 -30.20
N LEU A 248 26.37 -17.33 -31.38
CA LEU A 248 26.80 -16.62 -32.60
C LEU A 248 26.00 -16.86 -33.88
N ARG A 249 24.80 -17.47 -33.84
CA ARG A 249 23.95 -17.58 -35.05
C ARG A 249 22.57 -16.96 -34.90
N ASN A 250 22.49 -15.72 -35.41
CA ASN A 250 21.41 -15.13 -36.23
C ASN A 250 20.09 -14.82 -35.50
N LEU A 251 19.59 -13.58 -35.36
CA LEU A 251 19.47 -12.43 -36.29
C LEU A 251 19.46 -12.74 -37.80
N ASN A 252 18.24 -12.69 -38.35
CA ASN A 252 17.85 -12.33 -39.71
C ASN A 252 18.14 -13.32 -40.84
N THR A 253 17.14 -14.12 -41.21
CA THR A 253 16.55 -14.12 -42.58
C THR A 253 15.32 -15.04 -42.65
N PRO A 254 14.26 -14.65 -43.38
CA PRO A 254 13.12 -15.51 -43.71
C PRO A 254 13.43 -16.29 -45.00
N THR A 255 12.94 -17.53 -45.13
CA THR A 255 12.48 -18.18 -46.40
C THR A 255 12.24 -19.67 -46.15
N THR A 256 10.94 -20.03 -46.11
CA THR A 256 10.30 -21.13 -46.86
C THR A 256 11.05 -22.46 -47.04
N SER A 257 10.54 -23.55 -46.45
CA SER A 257 10.06 -24.75 -47.18
C SER A 257 9.58 -25.88 -46.25
N ASN A 258 8.29 -26.18 -46.40
CA ASN A 258 7.52 -27.40 -46.19
C ASN A 258 8.21 -28.68 -45.68
N SER A 259 7.62 -29.31 -44.66
CA SER A 259 7.27 -30.73 -44.74
C SER A 259 5.98 -31.01 -43.96
N ALA A 260 5.01 -31.55 -44.67
CA ALA A 260 3.70 -31.95 -44.19
C ALA A 260 3.76 -33.14 -43.21
N THR A 261 2.90 -33.11 -42.21
CA THR A 261 2.15 -34.28 -41.75
C THR A 261 0.88 -33.78 -41.07
N GLU A 262 -0.22 -34.00 -41.75
CA GLU A 262 -1.58 -33.77 -41.28
C GLU A 262 -1.96 -34.88 -40.29
N GLU A 263 -2.49 -34.50 -39.13
CA GLU A 263 -3.73 -35.11 -38.64
C GLU A 263 -4.50 -34.07 -37.82
N ALA A 264 -5.65 -33.68 -38.38
CA ALA A 264 -6.66 -32.82 -37.78
C ALA A 264 -7.29 -33.52 -36.56
N SER A 265 -7.75 -32.84 -35.52
CA SER A 265 -9.01 -32.08 -35.53
C SER A 265 -9.28 -31.44 -34.14
N PRO A 266 -10.33 -30.61 -33.96
CA PRO A 266 -10.16 -29.24 -33.48
C PRO A 266 -10.91 -28.96 -32.17
N LEU A 267 -10.54 -27.87 -31.48
CA LEU A 267 -11.52 -26.98 -30.85
C LEU A 267 -10.87 -25.66 -30.44
N LEU A 268 -11.35 -24.61 -31.09
CA LEU A 268 -11.29 -23.22 -30.69
C LEU A 268 -11.90 -23.03 -29.30
N GLU A 269 -11.25 -22.27 -28.42
CA GLU A 269 -11.80 -21.00 -27.92
C GLU A 269 -10.75 -20.21 -27.11
N GLU A 270 -10.43 -19.04 -27.68
CA GLU A 270 -10.16 -17.75 -27.02
C GLU A 270 -8.94 -17.52 -26.12
N HIS A 271 -7.90 -17.00 -26.80
CA HIS A 271 -6.88 -16.09 -26.30
C HIS A 271 -7.46 -14.82 -25.64
N SER A 272 -7.00 -14.46 -24.43
CA SER A 272 -6.84 -13.04 -24.04
C SER A 272 -6.04 -12.76 -22.75
N GLU A 273 -5.02 -13.54 -22.35
CA GLU A 273 -4.27 -13.21 -21.11
C GLU A 273 -2.77 -12.90 -21.29
N GLU A 274 -2.14 -13.25 -22.41
CA GLU A 274 -0.69 -13.01 -22.59
C GLU A 274 -0.31 -11.58 -23.01
N ASN A 275 -1.26 -10.68 -23.27
CA ASN A 275 -0.97 -9.33 -23.79
C ASN A 275 -1.02 -8.19 -22.75
N LEU A 276 -1.28 -8.50 -21.47
CA LEU A 276 -1.42 -7.48 -20.42
C LEU A 276 -0.07 -7.06 -19.81
N SER A 277 0.89 -7.98 -19.70
CA SER A 277 2.23 -7.65 -19.18
C SER A 277 2.94 -6.64 -20.09
N ASP A 278 2.88 -6.87 -21.41
CA ASP A 278 3.56 -6.04 -22.40
C ASP A 278 3.04 -4.60 -22.42
N LYS A 279 1.72 -4.39 -22.25
CA LYS A 279 1.14 -3.04 -22.19
C LYS A 279 1.57 -2.28 -20.94
N SER A 280 1.57 -2.96 -19.78
CA SER A 280 2.03 -2.37 -18.52
C SER A 280 3.51 -2.00 -18.57
N ASP A 281 4.36 -2.87 -19.14
CA ASP A 281 5.79 -2.62 -19.23
C ASP A 281 6.13 -1.53 -20.24
N LEU A 282 5.41 -1.47 -21.36
CA LEU A 282 5.48 -0.35 -22.31
C LEU A 282 5.05 0.98 -21.69
N GLN A 283 4.00 0.99 -20.85
CA GLN A 283 3.59 2.19 -20.13
C GLN A 283 4.65 2.65 -19.13
N ARG A 284 5.24 1.73 -18.35
CA ARG A 284 6.35 2.03 -17.42
C ARG A 284 7.56 2.57 -18.16
N TYR A 285 7.91 1.99 -19.31
CA TYR A 285 9.00 2.47 -20.16
C TYR A 285 8.76 3.91 -20.64
N PHE A 286 7.56 4.21 -21.13
CA PHE A 286 7.19 5.58 -21.53
C PHE A 286 7.32 6.57 -20.37
N TYR A 287 6.85 6.19 -19.17
CA TYR A 287 6.84 7.06 -18.00
C TYR A 287 8.27 7.36 -17.54
N ALA A 288 9.16 6.37 -17.57
CA ALA A 288 10.57 6.54 -17.27
C ALA A 288 11.25 7.52 -18.25
N LEU A 289 10.93 7.44 -19.55
CA LEU A 289 11.43 8.39 -20.56
C LEU A 289 10.95 9.82 -20.26
N CYS A 290 9.66 10.03 -20.02
CA CYS A 290 9.11 11.35 -19.69
C CYS A 290 9.77 11.97 -18.44
N LEU A 291 9.98 11.17 -17.39
CA LEU A 291 10.68 11.61 -16.18
C LEU A 291 12.11 12.04 -16.49
N GLY A 292 12.84 11.27 -17.30
CA GLY A 292 14.19 11.60 -17.73
C GLY A 292 14.28 12.94 -18.46
N TYR A 293 13.33 13.26 -19.34
CA TYR A 293 13.27 14.57 -20.01
C TYR A 293 12.90 15.70 -19.03
N LYS A 294 11.89 15.49 -18.17
CA LYS A 294 11.44 16.50 -17.21
C LYS A 294 12.51 16.91 -16.20
N LEU A 295 13.35 15.96 -15.77
CA LEU A 295 14.46 16.23 -14.86
C LEU A 295 15.53 17.13 -15.49
N LYS A 296 15.73 17.06 -16.82
CA LYS A 296 16.67 17.91 -17.58
C LYS A 296 16.16 19.33 -17.81
N LEU A 297 14.84 19.54 -17.80
CA LEU A 297 14.23 20.87 -18.01
C LEU A 297 14.48 21.78 -16.81
N SER A 298 14.52 23.10 -17.02
CA SER A 298 14.66 24.08 -15.92
C SER A 298 13.48 24.01 -14.94
N LYS A 299 13.72 24.36 -13.66
CA LYS A 299 12.68 24.36 -12.60
C LYS A 299 11.47 25.23 -12.93
N ASN A 300 11.65 26.26 -13.75
CA ASN A 300 10.60 27.22 -14.11
C ASN A 300 9.97 26.94 -15.48
N SER A 301 10.31 25.82 -16.14
CA SER A 301 9.73 25.47 -17.45
C SER A 301 8.31 24.95 -17.28
N GLU A 302 7.36 25.52 -18.03
CA GLU A 302 5.95 25.08 -18.05
C GLU A 302 5.80 23.61 -18.44
N SER A 303 6.71 23.10 -19.26
CA SER A 303 6.79 21.70 -19.69
C SER A 303 6.92 20.69 -18.54
N ARG A 304 7.39 21.11 -17.35
CA ARG A 304 7.40 20.24 -16.16
C ARG A 304 6.00 19.90 -15.66
N TYR A 305 5.02 20.77 -15.88
CA TYR A 305 3.65 20.62 -15.38
C TYR A 305 2.73 19.83 -16.34
N VAL A 306 3.19 19.47 -17.54
CA VAL A 306 2.42 18.64 -18.49
C VAL A 306 2.14 17.26 -17.88
N SER A 307 0.90 16.77 -17.89
CA SER A 307 0.58 15.45 -17.33
C SER A 307 1.19 14.32 -18.17
N ILE A 308 1.98 13.43 -17.54
CA ILE A 308 2.62 12.28 -18.21
C ILE A 308 1.55 11.31 -18.75
N GLN A 309 0.45 11.14 -18.03
CA GLN A 309 -0.66 10.28 -18.46
C GLN A 309 -1.33 10.81 -19.73
N LYS A 310 -1.47 12.15 -19.87
CA LYS A 310 -2.01 12.76 -21.09
C LYS A 310 -1.06 12.59 -22.28
N LEU A 311 0.25 12.77 -22.06
CA LEU A 311 1.28 12.51 -23.07
C LEU A 311 1.22 11.06 -23.58
N TYR A 312 1.13 10.09 -22.66
CA TYR A 312 1.03 8.68 -23.03
C TYR A 312 -0.24 8.39 -23.84
N SER A 313 -1.39 8.88 -23.36
CA SER A 313 -2.66 8.69 -24.06
C SER A 313 -2.62 9.24 -25.48
N SER A 314 -2.02 10.42 -25.68
CA SER A 314 -1.85 10.99 -27.01
C SER A 314 -0.85 10.22 -27.88
N ALA A 315 0.25 9.71 -27.32
CA ALA A 315 1.22 8.91 -28.08
C ALA A 315 0.59 7.63 -28.62
N ILE A 316 -0.26 6.99 -27.80
CA ILE A 316 -1.05 5.81 -28.21
C ILE A 316 -2.10 6.20 -29.27
N SER A 317 -2.86 7.28 -29.05
CA SER A 317 -3.84 7.76 -30.03
C SER A 317 -3.23 8.18 -31.37
N SER A 318 -2.00 8.69 -31.38
CA SER A 318 -1.25 9.03 -32.58
C SER A 318 -0.48 7.84 -33.18
N ALA A 319 -0.66 6.63 -32.63
CA ALA A 319 0.02 5.40 -33.06
C ALA A 319 1.55 5.56 -33.18
N VAL A 320 2.17 6.27 -32.23
CA VAL A 320 3.62 6.48 -32.23
C VAL A 320 4.31 5.19 -31.79
N PRO A 321 5.20 4.59 -32.61
CA PRO A 321 5.88 3.35 -32.25
C PRO A 321 6.89 3.59 -31.11
N ALA A 322 7.14 2.57 -30.29
CA ALA A 322 7.90 2.69 -29.04
C ALA A 322 9.34 3.20 -29.24
N GLU A 323 9.95 2.89 -30.38
CA GLU A 323 11.30 3.32 -30.74
C GLU A 323 11.39 4.83 -30.93
N LYS A 324 10.27 5.48 -31.33
CA LYS A 324 10.19 6.92 -31.61
C LYS A 324 9.69 7.75 -30.42
N TRP A 325 9.37 7.13 -29.29
CA TRP A 325 8.85 7.86 -28.13
C TRP A 325 9.81 8.92 -27.59
N LYS A 326 11.12 8.69 -27.62
CA LYS A 326 12.11 9.67 -27.15
C LYS A 326 12.03 10.99 -27.93
N ASP A 327 12.04 10.91 -29.26
CA ASP A 327 11.99 12.08 -30.13
C ASP A 327 10.62 12.77 -30.06
N TRP A 328 9.55 11.97 -30.00
CA TRP A 328 8.19 12.48 -29.85
C TRP A 328 7.98 13.23 -28.53
N ILE A 329 8.44 12.67 -27.40
CA ILE A 329 8.38 13.33 -26.08
C ILE A 329 9.17 14.65 -26.10
N ALA A 330 10.36 14.66 -26.72
CA ALA A 330 11.17 15.86 -26.84
C ALA A 330 10.46 16.97 -27.64
N HIS A 331 9.81 16.60 -28.74
CA HIS A 331 9.01 17.51 -29.56
C HIS A 331 7.81 18.08 -28.78
N GLU A 332 7.03 17.22 -28.12
CA GLU A 332 5.83 17.64 -27.38
C GLU A 332 6.17 18.51 -26.16
N LEU A 333 7.22 18.18 -25.42
CA LEU A 333 7.68 19.00 -24.29
C LEU A 333 8.32 20.33 -24.72
N SER A 334 8.71 20.47 -26.00
CA SER A 334 9.18 21.74 -26.55
C SER A 334 8.04 22.71 -26.86
N SER A 335 6.79 22.23 -26.93
CA SER A 335 5.59 23.04 -27.16
C SER A 335 4.52 22.79 -26.08
N PRO A 336 4.79 23.17 -24.82
CA PRO A 336 3.91 22.88 -23.69
C PRO A 336 2.50 23.49 -23.82
N GLU A 337 2.36 24.58 -24.57
CA GLU A 337 1.10 25.34 -24.73
C GLU A 337 -0.06 24.46 -25.17
N LYS A 338 0.18 23.47 -26.04
CA LYS A 338 -0.85 22.53 -26.53
C LYS A 338 -1.49 21.70 -25.42
N TRP A 339 -0.79 21.51 -24.30
CA TRP A 339 -1.21 20.62 -23.21
C TRP A 339 -2.00 21.33 -22.10
N PHE A 340 -1.96 22.66 -22.07
CA PHE A 340 -2.65 23.44 -21.04
C PHE A 340 -4.07 23.82 -21.42
N GLY A 341 -4.51 23.43 -22.63
CA GLY A 341 -5.79 23.82 -23.22
C GLY A 341 -5.87 25.33 -23.39
N ASP A 342 -6.75 25.79 -24.27
CA ASP A 342 -7.22 27.16 -24.18
C ASP A 342 -7.94 27.30 -22.85
N LYS A 343 -7.21 27.68 -21.79
CA LYS A 343 -7.84 28.12 -20.55
C LYS A 343 -8.85 29.17 -21.00
N PRO A 344 -10.17 28.97 -20.78
CA PRO A 344 -11.13 30.02 -21.08
C PRO A 344 -10.62 31.24 -20.35
N LYS A 345 -10.25 32.29 -21.10
CA LYS A 345 -9.66 33.52 -20.56
C LYS A 345 -10.56 33.98 -19.41
N SER A 346 -10.17 33.62 -18.19
CA SER A 346 -11.03 33.82 -17.05
C SER A 346 -11.11 35.32 -16.85
N SER A 347 -12.33 35.84 -17.01
CA SER A 347 -12.87 37.01 -16.34
C SER A 347 -11.93 37.52 -15.23
N ARG A 348 -11.45 38.75 -15.42
CA ARG A 348 -10.77 39.55 -14.41
C ARG A 348 -11.50 39.41 -13.07
N ARG A 349 -11.00 38.59 -12.15
CA ARG A 349 -11.34 38.70 -10.74
C ARG A 349 -10.08 38.84 -9.90
N SER A 350 -9.86 40.11 -9.57
CA SER A 350 -9.59 40.59 -8.21
C SER A 350 -8.48 39.88 -7.44
N ARG A 351 -7.33 40.57 -7.42
CA ARG A 351 -6.43 40.60 -6.26
C ARG A 351 -7.24 40.86 -4.97
N MET A 352 -7.35 39.87 -4.09
CA MET A 352 -7.39 40.04 -2.63
C MET A 352 -6.82 38.78 -1.99
N ARG A 353 -5.62 38.84 -1.38
CA ARG A 353 -5.34 39.25 0.01
C ARG A 353 -5.59 38.08 1.00
N THR A 354 -4.48 37.44 1.35
CA THR A 354 -4.19 36.64 2.57
C THR A 354 -5.09 35.46 2.92
N GLU A 355 -4.62 34.28 2.49
CA GLU A 355 -4.46 33.02 3.25
C GLU A 355 -4.88 32.99 4.72
N THR A 356 -5.84 32.10 5.05
CA THR A 356 -5.77 31.06 6.14
C THR A 356 -7.12 30.38 6.49
N SER A 357 -8.22 30.55 5.73
CA SER A 357 -9.55 30.03 6.19
C SER A 357 -10.40 29.26 5.17
N ARG A 358 -9.83 28.68 4.09
CA ARG A 358 -10.64 27.99 3.05
C ARG A 358 -10.21 26.57 2.69
N ARG A 359 -9.60 25.82 3.60
CA ARG A 359 -9.18 24.42 3.34
C ARG A 359 -10.22 23.35 3.70
N ALA A 360 -11.46 23.72 4.04
CA ALA A 360 -12.45 22.80 4.60
C ALA A 360 -13.66 22.49 3.69
N LYS A 361 -13.70 22.95 2.43
CA LYS A 361 -14.89 22.76 1.57
C LYS A 361 -14.68 21.91 0.31
N ASP A 362 -13.45 21.50 0.00
CA ASP A 362 -13.18 20.73 -1.23
C ASP A 362 -13.29 19.21 -1.05
N PHE A 363 -13.75 18.72 0.12
CA PHE A 363 -13.96 17.29 0.39
C PHE A 363 -15.39 16.80 0.14
N GLU A 364 -16.36 17.68 -0.14
CA GLU A 364 -17.75 17.27 -0.37
C GLU A 364 -18.01 16.72 -1.80
N ALA A 365 -17.12 16.97 -2.76
CA ALA A 365 -17.37 16.64 -4.18
C ALA A 365 -16.88 15.25 -4.65
N ILE A 366 -16.38 14.37 -3.76
CA ILE A 366 -15.89 13.03 -4.15
C ILE A 366 -16.87 11.89 -3.74
N ILE A 367 -18.01 12.22 -3.12
CA ILE A 367 -18.92 11.20 -2.55
C ILE A 367 -20.17 10.90 -3.40
N GLU A 368 -20.47 11.70 -4.42
CA GLU A 368 -21.66 11.50 -5.27
C GLU A 368 -21.29 10.89 -6.63
N GLU A 369 -20.96 9.58 -6.67
CA GLU A 369 -21.10 8.78 -7.90
C GLU A 369 -20.93 7.28 -7.56
N SER A 370 -22.03 6.62 -7.18
CA SER A 370 -22.34 5.18 -7.33
C SER A 370 -23.47 4.74 -6.40
N SER A 371 -24.64 5.37 -6.53
CA SER A 371 -25.91 4.73 -6.20
C SER A 371 -26.23 3.75 -7.34
N ILE A 372 -25.81 2.50 -7.18
CA ILE A 372 -26.32 1.37 -7.96
C ILE A 372 -27.65 0.97 -7.32
N ASP A 373 -28.72 1.07 -8.10
CA ASP A 373 -30.03 0.54 -7.76
C ASP A 373 -29.94 -0.97 -7.54
N LEU A 374 -30.33 -1.42 -6.34
CA LEU A 374 -30.66 -2.81 -6.05
C LEU A 374 -32.16 -2.91 -5.80
N TYR A 375 -32.86 -3.47 -6.79
CA TYR A 375 -34.09 -4.24 -6.60
C TYR A 375 -33.74 -5.71 -6.52
#